data_AF-A0A7J2ZI47-F1
#
_entry.id   AF-A0A7J2ZI47-F1
#
_cell.length_a   1.000
_cell.length_b   1.000
_cell.length_c   1.000
_cell.angle_alpha   90.00
_cell.angle_beta   90.00
_cell.angle_gamma   90.00
#
_symmetry.space_group_name_H-M   'P 1'
#
loop_
_entity.id
_entity.type
_entity.pdbx_description
1 polymer ?
#
loop_
_entity_poly.entity_id
_entity_poly.type
_entity_poly.pdbx_seq_one_letter_code
_entity_poly.pdbx_strand_id
1 'polypeptide(L)'
;RMVSEQLSSIIFRPFTARLRGVGFFPGGGRINVVWVGVEEPEGILHQVQREVSSRLSKLGLRPDKEFKPHVTIYRVKSVRNKPSVLSLLERLKEQEFGEVYVDKLKLKKSTLTPQGPIYEDLLVVEAKK
;
A
#
# COMPACT_ATOMS: atom_id res chain seq x y z
N ARG A 1 14.89 -16.30 -3.10
CA ARG A 1 15.73 -16.78 -1.98
C ARG A 1 16.34 -15.59 -1.24
N MET A 2 17.25 -14.83 -1.86
CA MET A 2 17.89 -13.66 -1.23
C MET A 2 16.92 -12.59 -0.66
N VAL A 3 15.85 -12.22 -1.39
CA VAL A 3 14.86 -11.24 -0.88
C VAL A 3 14.12 -11.78 0.33
N SER A 4 13.59 -13.00 0.26
CA SER A 4 12.88 -13.63 1.37
C SER A 4 13.76 -13.74 2.62
N GLU A 5 15.04 -14.12 2.45
CA GLU A 5 16.02 -14.19 3.55
C GLU A 5 16.27 -12.82 4.21
N GLN A 6 16.36 -11.75 3.40
CA GLN A 6 16.53 -10.41 3.95
C GLN A 6 15.31 -9.98 4.79
N LEU A 7 14.10 -10.38 4.39
CA LEU A 7 12.85 -9.95 5.02
C LEU A 7 12.40 -10.86 6.17
N SER A 8 12.79 -12.14 6.20
CA SER A 8 12.30 -13.12 7.18
C SER A 8 12.67 -12.80 8.62
N SER A 9 13.70 -11.98 8.84
CA SER A 9 14.14 -11.57 10.16
C SER A 9 13.61 -10.19 10.59
N ILE A 10 12.69 -9.59 9.84
CA ILE A 10 12.03 -8.34 10.26
C ILE A 10 11.20 -8.62 11.50
N ILE A 11 11.30 -7.75 12.50
CA ILE A 11 10.53 -7.85 13.73
C ILE A 11 9.72 -6.57 13.88
N PHE A 12 8.43 -6.72 14.13
CA PHE A 12 7.52 -5.62 14.40
C PHE A 12 6.41 -6.09 15.33
N ARG A 13 5.86 -5.17 16.11
CA ARG A 13 4.68 -5.43 16.93
C ARG A 13 3.41 -5.29 16.08
N PRO A 14 2.34 -6.05 16.36
CA PRO A 14 1.08 -5.86 15.65
C PRO A 14 0.52 -4.46 15.95
N PHE A 15 -0.23 -3.92 15.00
CA PHE A 15 -0.78 -2.57 15.10
C PHE A 15 -2.10 -2.44 14.35
N THR A 16 -2.88 -1.40 14.68
CA THR A 16 -4.11 -1.07 13.97
C THR A 16 -3.89 0.13 13.09
N ALA A 17 -4.23 0.02 11.80
CA ALA A 17 -4.21 1.13 10.86
C ALA A 17 -5.64 1.54 10.48
N ARG A 18 -5.88 2.83 10.34
CA ARG A 18 -7.16 3.41 9.92
C ARG A 18 -7.19 3.59 8.41
N LEU A 19 -8.29 3.20 7.79
CA LEU A 19 -8.57 3.47 6.38
C LEU A 19 -9.40 4.74 6.31
N ARG A 20 -8.77 5.85 5.92
CA ARG A 20 -9.39 7.17 5.96
C ARG A 20 -9.01 7.98 4.73
N GLY A 21 -10.02 8.66 4.21
CA GLY A 21 -9.90 9.57 3.09
C GLY A 21 -9.70 8.89 1.74
N VAL A 22 -10.23 9.51 0.69
CA VAL A 22 -10.02 9.10 -0.69
C VAL A 22 -9.18 10.14 -1.41
N GLY A 23 -8.16 9.67 -2.12
CA GLY A 23 -7.35 10.51 -2.99
C GLY A 23 -7.12 9.87 -4.35
N PHE A 24 -6.34 10.56 -5.18
CA PHE A 24 -5.98 10.07 -6.49
C PHE A 24 -4.59 10.52 -6.94
N PHE A 25 -3.96 9.71 -7.81
CA PHE A 25 -2.69 10.04 -8.45
C PHE A 25 -2.86 10.26 -9.97
N PRO A 26 -2.00 11.08 -10.60
CA PRO A 26 -0.92 11.86 -9.97
C PRO A 26 -1.39 13.18 -9.34
N GLY A 27 -2.63 13.61 -9.55
CA GLY A 27 -3.12 14.94 -9.15
C GLY A 27 -3.26 15.88 -10.35
N GLY A 28 -3.43 17.19 -10.11
CA GLY A 28 -3.59 18.19 -11.19
C GLY A 28 -4.80 17.94 -12.10
N GLY A 29 -5.84 17.30 -11.56
CA GLY A 29 -7.02 16.87 -12.31
C GLY A 29 -6.79 15.63 -13.20
N ARG A 30 -5.62 15.00 -13.20
CA ARG A 30 -5.43 13.66 -13.79
C ARG A 30 -5.69 12.60 -12.72
N ILE A 31 -6.68 11.75 -12.98
CA ILE A 31 -7.19 10.74 -12.05
C ILE A 31 -6.88 9.38 -12.66
N ASN A 32 -5.66 8.88 -12.50
CA ASN A 32 -5.24 7.60 -13.06
C ASN A 32 -5.42 6.46 -12.06
N VAL A 33 -5.22 6.74 -10.77
CA VAL A 33 -5.36 5.79 -9.67
C VAL A 33 -6.19 6.46 -8.59
N VAL A 34 -7.22 5.79 -8.10
CA VAL A 34 -7.99 6.18 -6.90
C VAL A 34 -7.60 5.26 -5.76
N TRP A 35 -7.40 5.83 -4.58
CA TRP A 35 -6.91 5.12 -3.41
C TRP A 35 -7.59 5.60 -2.13
N VAL A 36 -7.60 4.73 -1.11
CA VAL A 36 -7.97 5.06 0.27
C VAL A 36 -6.70 5.25 1.10
N GLY A 37 -6.64 6.31 1.89
CA GLY A 37 -5.50 6.61 2.76
C GLY A 37 -5.38 5.59 3.88
N VAL A 38 -4.15 5.32 4.30
CA VAL A 38 -3.87 4.45 5.45
C VAL A 38 -3.14 5.30 6.49
N GLU A 39 -3.79 5.53 7.63
CA GLU A 39 -3.25 6.30 8.75
C GLU A 39 -2.90 5.35 9.89
N GLU A 40 -1.67 5.45 10.40
CA GLU A 40 -1.20 4.67 11.53
C GLU A 40 -0.38 5.60 12.43
N PRO A 41 -0.98 6.15 13.50
CA PRO A 41 -0.43 7.28 14.23
C PRO A 41 0.78 6.93 15.11
N GLU A 42 1.00 5.66 15.43
CA GLU A 42 2.15 5.23 16.24
C GLU A 42 3.44 5.09 15.39
N GLY A 43 3.34 5.18 14.07
CA GLY A 43 4.45 5.23 13.13
C GLY A 43 5.16 3.88 12.90
N ILE A 44 4.60 2.79 13.41
CA ILE A 44 5.05 1.41 13.23
C ILE A 44 5.03 1.02 11.75
N LEU A 45 4.00 1.42 10.99
CA LEU A 45 3.92 1.13 9.56
C LEU A 45 5.11 1.75 8.79
N HIS A 46 5.46 2.99 9.13
CA HIS A 46 6.62 3.65 8.55
C HIS A 46 7.95 3.04 9.03
N GLN A 47 8.03 2.55 10.28
CA GLN A 47 9.20 1.81 10.77
C GLN A 47 9.40 0.52 9.98
N VAL A 48 8.35 -0.28 9.80
CA VAL A 48 8.38 -1.52 8.99
C VAL A 48 8.81 -1.22 7.56
N GLN A 49 8.24 -0.19 6.92
CA GLN A 49 8.61 0.18 5.56
C GLN A 49 10.08 0.63 5.44
N ARG A 50 10.60 1.40 6.40
CA ARG A 50 12.01 1.80 6.42
C ARG A 50 12.92 0.58 6.57
N GLU A 51 12.57 -0.37 7.42
CA GLU A 51 13.36 -1.57 7.61
C GLU A 51 13.36 -2.47 6.37
N VAL A 52 12.19 -2.67 5.75
CA VAL A 52 12.09 -3.35 4.44
C VAL A 52 13.02 -2.67 3.42
N SER A 53 12.94 -1.35 3.30
CA SER A 53 13.74 -0.61 2.31
C SER A 53 15.23 -0.69 2.60
N SER A 54 15.65 -0.60 3.86
CA SER A 54 17.05 -0.76 4.27
C SER A 54 17.59 -2.14 3.90
N ARG A 55 16.83 -3.20 4.18
CA ARG A 55 17.21 -4.58 3.87
C ARG A 55 17.30 -4.83 2.37
N LEU A 56 16.32 -4.36 1.60
CA LEU A 56 16.31 -4.48 0.14
C LEU A 56 17.41 -3.64 -0.52
N SER A 57 17.81 -2.51 0.07
CA SER A 57 18.90 -1.69 -0.46
C SER A 57 20.25 -2.40 -0.49
N LYS A 58 20.48 -3.37 0.41
CA LYS A 58 21.68 -4.24 0.43
C LYS A 58 21.75 -5.14 -0.82
N LEU A 59 20.61 -5.37 -1.47
CA LEU A 59 20.49 -6.13 -2.72
C LEU A 59 20.44 -5.20 -3.95
N GLY A 60 20.69 -3.90 -3.78
CA GLY A 60 20.58 -2.90 -4.85
C GLY A 60 19.14 -2.47 -5.17
N LEU A 61 18.15 -2.93 -4.42
CA LEU A 61 16.74 -2.58 -4.63
C LEU A 61 16.38 -1.35 -3.80
N ARG A 62 16.08 -0.24 -4.47
CA ARG A 62 15.71 1.03 -3.82
C ARG A 62 14.32 1.47 -4.26
N PRO A 63 13.50 2.05 -3.37
CA PRO A 63 12.24 2.65 -3.77
C PRO A 63 12.48 3.82 -4.74
N ASP A 64 11.62 3.95 -5.74
CA ASP A 64 11.62 5.03 -6.72
C ASP A 64 10.88 6.29 -6.24
N LYS A 65 10.07 6.16 -5.19
CA LYS A 65 9.22 7.22 -4.63
C LYS A 65 9.17 7.16 -3.12
N GLU A 66 8.80 8.29 -2.53
CA GLU A 66 8.45 8.37 -1.12
C GLU A 66 7.29 7.42 -0.79
N PHE A 67 7.39 6.75 0.36
CA PHE A 67 6.34 5.89 0.85
C PHE A 67 5.15 6.70 1.37
N LYS A 68 4.03 6.60 0.65
CA LYS A 68 2.73 7.15 1.05
C LYS A 68 1.77 5.98 1.24
N PRO A 69 1.46 5.57 2.47
CA PRO A 69 0.66 4.37 2.71
C PRO A 69 -0.78 4.58 2.20
N HIS A 70 -1.22 3.71 1.29
CA HIS A 70 -2.54 3.79 0.67
C HIS A 70 -2.98 2.41 0.16
N VAL A 71 -4.29 2.21 0.05
CA VAL A 71 -4.89 1.07 -0.63
C VAL A 71 -5.40 1.54 -1.98
N THR A 72 -4.79 1.08 -3.08
CA THR A 72 -5.34 1.32 -4.42
C THR A 72 -6.66 0.58 -4.57
N ILE A 73 -7.74 1.31 -4.83
CA ILE A 73 -9.09 0.73 -5.00
C ILE A 73 -9.52 0.69 -6.47
N TYR A 74 -8.98 1.59 -7.30
CA TYR A 74 -9.38 1.67 -8.70
C TYR A 74 -8.29 2.26 -9.59
N ARG A 75 -8.13 1.70 -10.80
CA ARG A 75 -7.27 2.24 -11.87
C ARG A 75 -8.16 2.71 -13.01
N VAL A 76 -8.13 4.02 -13.27
CA VAL A 76 -9.04 4.68 -14.20
C VAL A 76 -8.51 4.55 -15.63
N LYS A 77 -9.32 4.01 -16.54
CA LYS A 77 -9.01 3.95 -17.97
C LYS A 77 -9.41 5.22 -18.72
N SER A 78 -10.57 5.79 -18.38
CA SER A 78 -11.12 6.99 -19.00
C SER A 78 -12.09 7.68 -18.04
N VAL A 79 -12.15 9.00 -18.08
CA VAL A 79 -13.10 9.80 -17.29
C VAL A 79 -14.05 10.51 -18.24
N ARG A 80 -15.35 10.20 -18.17
CA ARG A 80 -16.37 10.84 -19.01
C ARG A 80 -16.84 12.18 -18.42
N ASN A 81 -17.26 12.18 -17.15
CA ASN A 81 -17.71 13.37 -16.45
C ASN A 81 -16.73 13.72 -15.32
N LYS A 82 -15.66 14.43 -15.68
CA LYS A 82 -14.58 14.79 -14.75
C LYS A 82 -15.05 15.68 -13.58
N PRO A 83 -15.87 16.72 -13.77
CA PRO A 83 -16.38 17.53 -12.66
C PRO A 83 -17.15 16.71 -11.61
N SER A 84 -18.06 15.83 -12.03
CA SER A 84 -18.81 15.00 -11.08
C SER A 84 -17.93 14.00 -10.34
N VAL A 85 -16.92 13.43 -11.01
CA VAL A 85 -15.94 12.53 -10.35
C VAL A 85 -15.12 13.30 -9.32
N LEU A 86 -14.61 14.49 -9.66
CA LEU A 86 -13.86 15.32 -8.71
C LEU A 86 -14.72 15.72 -7.51
N SER A 87 -15.98 16.11 -7.74
CA SER A 87 -16.92 16.41 -6.66
C SER A 87 -17.17 15.20 -5.75
N LEU A 88 -17.33 14.01 -6.31
CA LEU A 88 -17.45 12.78 -5.52
C LEU A 88 -16.20 12.51 -4.68
N LEU A 89 -15.01 12.61 -5.28
CA LEU A 89 -13.75 12.37 -4.59
C LEU A 89 -13.52 13.39 -3.46
N GLU A 90 -13.89 14.66 -3.67
CA GLU A 90 -13.79 15.69 -2.63
C GLU A 90 -14.71 15.38 -1.44
N ARG A 91 -15.94 14.91 -1.68
CA ARG A 91 -16.84 14.48 -0.59
C ARG A 91 -16.29 13.31 0.22
N LEU A 92 -15.46 12.47 -0.39
CA LEU A 92 -14.88 11.28 0.24
C LEU A 92 -13.49 11.54 0.84
N LYS A 93 -12.97 12.77 0.74
CA LYS A 93 -11.60 13.12 1.11
C LYS A 93 -11.26 12.85 2.57
N GLU A 94 -12.24 12.94 3.48
CA GLU A 94 -12.07 12.70 4.92
C GLU A 94 -12.93 11.51 5.41
N GLN A 95 -13.52 10.74 4.49
CA GLN A 95 -14.42 9.62 4.83
C GLN A 95 -13.66 8.52 5.58
N GLU A 96 -14.25 8.02 6.66
CA GLU A 96 -13.75 6.85 7.37
C GLU A 96 -14.31 5.57 6.75
N PHE A 97 -13.43 4.61 6.48
CA PHE A 97 -13.77 3.31 5.89
C PHE A 97 -13.57 2.13 6.87
N GLY A 98 -13.02 2.41 8.06
CA GLY A 98 -12.81 1.44 9.12
C GLY A 98 -11.34 1.27 9.49
N GLU A 99 -11.05 0.21 10.24
CA GLU A 99 -9.73 -0.10 10.74
C GLU A 99 -9.29 -1.50 10.31
N VAL A 100 -7.98 -1.71 10.18
CA VAL A 100 -7.36 -2.99 9.85
C VAL A 100 -6.34 -3.33 10.92
N TYR A 101 -6.52 -4.49 11.54
CA TYR A 101 -5.49 -5.08 12.39
C TYR A 101 -4.40 -5.71 11.52
N VAL A 102 -3.16 -5.24 11.69
CA VAL A 102 -1.99 -5.67 10.93
C VAL A 102 -1.10 -6.50 11.84
N ASP A 103 -1.04 -7.80 11.55
CA ASP A 103 -0.24 -8.79 12.27
C ASP A 103 0.77 -9.51 11.37
N LYS A 104 0.78 -9.24 10.07
CA LYS A 104 1.61 -9.95 9.09
C LYS A 104 2.21 -9.02 8.06
N LEU A 105 3.49 -9.24 7.76
CA LEU A 105 4.17 -8.72 6.57
C LEU A 105 4.30 -9.86 5.55
N LYS A 106 3.89 -9.61 4.30
CA LYS A 106 3.90 -10.63 3.25
C LYS A 106 4.75 -10.20 2.06
N LEU A 107 5.65 -11.08 1.61
CA LEU A 107 6.27 -10.95 0.28
C LEU A 107 5.36 -11.60 -0.74
N LYS A 108 4.82 -10.82 -1.67
CA LYS A 108 3.91 -11.30 -2.70
C LYS A 108 4.59 -11.37 -4.06
N LYS A 109 4.22 -12.36 -4.86
CA LYS A 109 4.53 -12.46 -6.30
C LYS A 109 3.25 -12.31 -7.10
N SER A 110 3.33 -11.60 -8.21
CA SER A 110 2.26 -11.51 -9.19
C SER A 110 2.75 -12.03 -10.53
N THR A 111 2.06 -13.01 -11.10
CA THR A 111 2.34 -13.57 -12.42
C THR A 111 1.21 -13.19 -13.36
N LEU A 112 1.51 -12.39 -14.39
CA LEU A 112 0.52 -11.99 -15.38
C LEU A 112 0.18 -13.17 -16.31
N THR A 113 -1.10 -13.44 -16.48
CA THR A 113 -1.60 -14.43 -17.45
C THR A 113 -2.67 -13.77 -18.33
N PRO A 114 -3.01 -14.35 -19.49
CA PRO A 114 -4.12 -13.87 -20.32
C PRO A 114 -5.46 -13.80 -19.57
N GLN A 115 -5.68 -14.65 -18.55
CA GLN A 115 -6.89 -14.69 -17.73
C GLN A 115 -6.85 -13.69 -16.56
N GLY A 116 -5.70 -13.05 -16.32
CA GLY A 116 -5.50 -12.10 -15.22
C GLY A 116 -4.25 -12.41 -14.38
N PRO A 117 -3.92 -11.54 -13.42
CA PRO A 117 -2.80 -11.76 -12.51
C PRO A 117 -3.11 -12.87 -11.50
N ILE A 118 -2.17 -13.80 -11.32
CA ILE A 118 -2.16 -14.77 -10.22
C ILE A 118 -1.26 -14.24 -9.11
N TYR A 119 -1.73 -14.27 -7.87
CA TYR A 119 -0.98 -13.78 -6.71
C TYR A 119 -0.60 -14.93 -5.77
N GLU A 120 0.65 -14.92 -5.32
CA GLU A 120 1.23 -15.94 -4.45
C GLU A 120 1.92 -15.27 -3.25
N ASP A 121 1.73 -15.82 -2.05
CA ASP A 121 2.51 -15.44 -0.86
C ASP A 121 3.82 -16.25 -0.86
N LEU A 122 4.96 -15.58 -1.05
CA LEU A 122 6.29 -16.20 -1.04
C LEU A 122 6.92 -16.28 0.36
N LEU A 123 6.49 -15.41 1.26
CA LEU A 123 6.91 -15.34 2.66
C LEU A 123 5.82 -14.65 3.47
N VAL A 124 5.59 -15.13 4.69
CA VAL A 124 4.77 -14.48 5.70
C VAL A 124 5.63 -14.31 6.95
N VAL A 125 5.78 -13.08 7.42
CA VAL A 125 6.43 -12.74 8.69
C VAL A 125 5.35 -12.31 9.65
N GLU A 126 5.13 -13.09 10.70
CA GLU A 126 4.18 -12.79 11.78
C GLU A 126 4.77 -11.71 12.70
N ALA A 127 3.92 -10.79 13.13
CA ALA A 127 4.25 -9.81 14.14
C ALA A 127 4.56 -10.51 15.47
N LYS A 128 5.47 -9.93 16.24
CA LYS A 128 5.83 -10.43 17.57
C LYS A 128 5.10 -9.60 18.63
N LYS A 129 4.56 -10.28 19.64
CA LYS A 129 4.00 -9.63 20.83
C LYS A 129 5.10 -9.00 21.68
#